data_AF-A0A8J7GYF5-F1
#
_entry.id   AF-A0A8J7GYF5-F1
#
_cell.length_a   1.000
_cell.length_b   1.000
_cell.length_c   1.000
_cell.angle_alpha   90.00
_cell.angle_beta   90.00
_cell.angle_gamma   90.00
#
_symmetry.space_group_name_H-M   'P 1'
#
loop_
_entity.id
_entity.type
_entity.pdbx_description
1 polymer ?
#
loop_
_entity_poly.entity_id
_entity_poly.type
_entity_poly.pdbx_seq_one_letter_code
_entity_poly.pdbx_strand_id
1 'polypeptide(L)'
;MIRDTVLQYLALEPNPLNPPPAPPPGLEKPAELFLSWMKWGALLAGGVGFTISAVMMIAGRRNRSAMAADGASGIPWIIGGLSLASAGAGLAALILQ
;
A
#
# COMPACT_ATOMS: atom_id res chain seq x y z
N MET A 1 -40.01 -5.12 6.60
CA MET A 1 -40.30 -3.67 6.47
C MET A 1 -39.61 -2.86 7.57
N ILE A 2 -40.01 -2.94 8.85
CA ILE A 2 -39.35 -2.16 9.93
C ILE A 2 -37.87 -2.57 10.16
N ARG A 3 -37.54 -3.87 10.06
CA ARG A 3 -36.13 -4.33 10.18
C ARG A 3 -35.23 -3.76 9.09
N ASP A 4 -35.74 -3.67 7.86
CA ASP A 4 -34.98 -3.17 6.71
C ASP A 4 -34.72 -1.66 6.84
N THR A 5 -35.68 -0.91 7.39
CA THR A 5 -35.51 0.52 7.68
C THR A 5 -34.48 0.74 8.79
N VAL A 6 -34.50 -0.06 9.86
CA VAL A 6 -33.51 0.02 10.95
C VAL A 6 -32.10 -0.30 10.45
N LEU A 7 -31.95 -1.25 9.52
CA LEU A 7 -30.65 -1.52 8.89
C LEU A 7 -30.21 -0.40 7.95
N GLN A 8 -31.14 0.27 7.26
CA GLN A 8 -30.84 1.49 6.48
C GLN A 8 -30.42 2.66 7.37
N TYR A 9 -31.08 2.87 8.52
CA TYR A 9 -30.69 3.90 9.49
C TYR A 9 -29.32 3.58 10.10
N LEU A 10 -29.04 2.35 10.54
CA LEU A 10 -27.69 1.98 11.03
C LEU A 10 -26.58 2.08 9.98
N ALA A 11 -26.90 1.98 8.69
CA ALA A 11 -25.96 2.17 7.58
C ALA A 11 -25.81 3.64 7.15
N LEU A 12 -26.68 4.54 7.62
CA LEU A 12 -26.71 5.96 7.27
C LEU A 12 -26.45 6.91 8.44
N GLU A 13 -26.48 6.44 9.69
CA GLU A 13 -26.21 7.29 10.86
C GLU A 13 -24.77 7.80 10.77
N PRO A 14 -24.58 9.10 10.44
CA PRO A 14 -23.29 9.71 10.62
C PRO A 14 -23.13 9.77 12.13
N ASN A 15 -22.22 8.96 12.68
CA ASN A 15 -21.82 9.09 14.07
C ASN A 15 -21.48 10.56 14.30
N PRO A 16 -22.20 11.30 15.15
CA PRO A 16 -21.99 12.75 15.33
C PRO A 16 -20.59 13.06 15.90
N LEU A 17 -19.84 12.03 16.32
CA LEU A 17 -18.44 12.11 16.77
C LEU A 17 -17.41 11.85 15.66
N ASN A 18 -17.81 11.43 14.45
CA ASN A 18 -16.90 11.24 13.33
C ASN A 18 -17.57 11.69 12.02
N PRO A 19 -17.53 13.00 11.69
CA PRO A 19 -17.94 13.48 10.39
C PRO A 19 -17.14 12.74 9.30
N PRO A 20 -17.76 12.43 8.13
CA PRO A 20 -17.02 11.84 7.02
C PRO A 20 -15.80 12.71 6.70
N PRO A 21 -14.63 12.12 6.41
CA PRO A 21 -13.40 12.86 6.11
C PRO A 21 -13.57 13.75 4.88
N ALA A 22 -14.17 14.93 5.04
CA ALA A 22 -14.20 15.95 4.02
C ALA A 22 -12.83 16.65 4.05
N PRO A 23 -11.98 16.48 3.03
CA PRO A 23 -10.70 17.18 2.99
C PRO A 23 -10.96 18.69 3.10
N PRO A 24 -10.28 19.42 4.00
CA PRO A 24 -10.41 20.86 4.10
C PRO A 24 -10.07 21.49 2.74
N PRO A 25 -10.94 22.33 2.17
CA PRO A 25 -10.74 22.91 0.84
C PRO A 25 -9.37 23.61 0.75
N GLY A 26 -8.53 23.18 -0.19
CA GLY A 26 -7.16 23.69 -0.39
C GLY A 26 -6.02 22.72 -0.08
N LEU A 27 -6.28 21.61 0.65
CA LEU A 27 -5.29 20.55 0.91
C LEU A 27 -5.31 19.40 -0.11
N GLU A 28 -6.27 19.39 -1.03
CA GLU A 28 -6.42 18.36 -2.06
C GLU A 28 -5.22 18.33 -3.02
N LYS A 29 -4.77 19.49 -3.51
CA LYS A 29 -3.62 19.59 -4.43
C LYS A 29 -2.32 19.05 -3.84
N PRO A 30 -1.89 19.45 -2.63
CA PRO A 30 -0.69 18.86 -2.03
C PRO A 30 -0.89 17.38 -1.67
N ALA A 31 -2.08 16.96 -1.23
CA ALA A 31 -2.36 15.55 -0.94
C ALA A 31 -2.25 14.68 -2.21
N GLU A 32 -2.82 15.11 -3.34
CA GLU A 32 -2.69 14.43 -4.64
C GLU A 32 -1.23 14.38 -5.12
N LEU A 33 -0.46 15.46 -4.91
CA LEU A 33 0.96 15.48 -5.27
C LEU A 33 1.76 14.46 -4.45
N PHE A 34 1.55 14.41 -3.13
CA PHE A 34 2.19 13.43 -2.25
C PHE A 34 1.76 11.99 -2.60
N LEU A 35 0.48 11.77 -2.90
CA LEU A 35 -0.05 10.47 -3.29
C LEU A 35 0.53 10.00 -4.64
N SER A 36 0.66 10.91 -5.60
CA SER A 36 1.29 10.64 -6.89
C SER A 36 2.75 10.22 -6.73
N TRP A 37 3.50 10.94 -5.88
CA TRP A 37 4.91 10.63 -5.59
C TRP A 37 5.06 9.29 -4.86
N MET A 38 4.20 9.01 -3.88
CA MET A 38 4.16 7.74 -3.16
C MET A 38 3.81 6.56 -4.07
N LYS A 39 2.90 6.73 -5.03
CA LYS A 39 2.55 5.69 -6.00
C LYS A 39 3.75 5.30 -6.86
N TRP A 40 4.43 6.29 -7.44
CA TRP A 40 5.62 6.05 -8.24
C TRP A 40 6.77 5.50 -7.39
N GLY A 41 6.94 5.98 -6.16
CA GLY A 41 7.91 5.46 -5.20
C GLY A 41 7.66 3.98 -4.85
N ALA A 42 6.42 3.58 -4.59
CA ALA A 42 6.06 2.19 -4.30
C ALA A 42 6.29 1.26 -5.50
N LEU A 43 5.94 1.71 -6.71
CA LEU A 43 6.18 0.94 -7.94
C LEU A 43 7.68 0.74 -8.21
N LEU A 44 8.48 1.80 -8.06
CA LEU A 44 9.93 1.74 -8.24
C LEU A 44 10.60 0.90 -7.14
N ALA A 45 10.20 1.07 -5.87
CA ALA A 45 10.75 0.30 -4.75
C ALA A 45 10.49 -1.21 -4.91
N GLY A 46 9.28 -1.59 -5.32
CA GLY A 46 8.94 -2.98 -5.62
C GLY A 46 9.78 -3.53 -6.77
N GLY A 47 9.86 -2.79 -7.89
CA GLY A 47 10.62 -3.21 -9.08
C GLY A 47 12.13 -3.35 -8.81
N VAL A 48 12.74 -2.39 -8.12
CA VAL A 48 14.17 -2.42 -7.78
C VAL A 48 14.47 -3.53 -6.78
N GLY A 49 13.63 -3.72 -5.75
CA GLY A 49 13.77 -4.80 -4.78
C GLY A 49 13.80 -6.18 -5.45
N PHE A 50 12.84 -6.46 -6.32
CA PHE A 50 12.80 -7.72 -7.06
C PHE A 50 13.99 -7.88 -8.01
N THR A 51 14.43 -6.80 -8.64
CA THR A 51 15.58 -6.83 -9.55
C THR A 51 16.87 -7.17 -8.80
N ILE A 52 17.10 -6.59 -7.61
CA ILE A 52 18.31 -6.86 -6.82
C ILE A 52 18.32 -8.31 -6.31
N SER A 53 17.18 -8.81 -5.81
CA SER A 53 17.06 -10.23 -5.42
C SER A 53 17.29 -11.17 -6.61
N ALA A 54 16.76 -10.84 -7.79
CA ALA A 54 16.97 -11.62 -9.01
C ALA A 54 18.43 -11.60 -9.47
N VAL A 55 19.09 -10.43 -9.43
CA VAL A 55 20.50 -10.28 -9.81
C VAL A 55 21.41 -11.11 -8.91
N MET A 56 21.17 -11.13 -7.59
CA MET A 56 21.93 -11.98 -6.66
C MET A 56 21.76 -13.48 -6.95
N MET A 57 20.55 -13.93 -7.33
CA MET A 57 20.31 -15.32 -7.75
C MET A 57 20.99 -15.66 -9.09
N ILE A 58 21.00 -14.74 -10.05
CA ILE A 58 21.65 -14.95 -11.36
C ILE A 58 23.17 -14.96 -11.23
N ALA A 59 23.74 -14.09 -10.39
CA ALA A 59 25.17 -14.00 -10.12
C ALA A 59 25.71 -15.21 -9.33
N GLY A 60 24.88 -15.85 -8.48
CA GLY A 60 25.25 -17.02 -7.69
C GLY A 60 25.64 -18.28 -8.49
N ARG A 61 25.29 -18.34 -9.79
CA ARG A 61 25.64 -19.49 -10.66
C ARG A 61 27.14 -19.67 -10.91
N ARG A 62 27.99 -18.70 -10.54
CA ARG A 62 29.43 -18.69 -10.87
C ARG A 62 30.37 -18.87 -9.67
N ASN A 63 30.02 -19.69 -8.66
CA ASN A 63 30.95 -20.24 -7.66
C ASN A 63 31.03 -19.58 -6.26
N ARG A 64 29.95 -19.01 -5.69
CA ARG A 64 29.81 -18.77 -4.22
C ARG A 64 28.33 -18.77 -3.79
N SER A 65 27.84 -19.89 -3.25
CA SER A 65 26.44 -20.11 -2.83
C SER A 65 25.91 -19.14 -1.76
N ALA A 66 26.79 -18.48 -1.00
CA ALA A 66 26.40 -17.53 0.04
C ALA A 66 25.62 -16.33 -0.53
N MET A 67 26.05 -15.78 -1.66
CA MET A 67 25.45 -14.57 -2.23
C MET A 67 24.05 -14.81 -2.82
N ALA A 68 23.74 -16.03 -3.24
CA ALA A 68 22.39 -16.42 -3.69
C ALA A 68 21.44 -16.66 -2.50
N ALA A 69 21.96 -17.19 -1.39
CA ALA A 69 21.19 -17.39 -0.16
C ALA A 69 20.80 -16.05 0.48
N ASP A 70 21.71 -15.07 0.47
CA ASP A 70 21.44 -13.70 0.95
C ASP A 70 20.41 -12.96 0.06
N GLY A 71 20.38 -13.25 -1.25
CA GLY A 71 19.36 -12.70 -2.15
C GLY A 71 17.96 -13.31 -1.97
N ALA A 72 17.90 -14.61 -1.63
CA ALA A 72 16.65 -15.33 -1.40
C ALA A 72 15.97 -14.95 -0.09
N SER A 73 16.74 -14.64 0.96
CA SER A 73 16.20 -14.13 2.24
C SER A 73 15.63 -12.71 2.12
N GLY A 74 15.97 -11.97 1.06
CA GLY A 74 15.38 -10.67 0.73
C GLY A 74 13.96 -10.73 0.16
N ILE A 75 13.53 -11.87 -0.42
CA ILE A 75 12.21 -12.01 -1.06
C ILE A 75 11.05 -11.78 -0.07
N PRO A 76 11.05 -12.38 1.14
CA PRO A 76 10.04 -12.06 2.15
C PRO A 76 9.99 -10.57 2.53
N TRP A 77 11.13 -9.87 2.54
CA TRP A 77 11.18 -8.45 2.87
C TRP A 77 10.50 -7.58 1.80
N ILE A 78 10.67 -7.95 0.52
CA ILE A 78 10.01 -7.26 -0.60
C ILE A 78 8.50 -7.50 -0.58
N ILE A 79 8.07 -8.74 -0.33
CA ILE A 79 6.65 -9.08 -0.22
C ILE A 79 6.03 -8.37 1.00
N GLY A 80 6.75 -8.31 2.13
CA GLY A 80 6.32 -7.56 3.32
C GLY A 80 6.15 -6.06 3.03
N GLY A 81 7.12 -5.44 2.35
CA GLY A 81 7.04 -4.03 1.95
C GLY A 81 5.90 -3.74 0.97
N LEU A 82 5.68 -4.61 -0.04
CA LEU A 82 4.57 -4.49 -0.99
C LEU A 82 3.20 -4.71 -0.33
N SER A 83 3.12 -5.62 0.64
CA SER A 83 1.89 -5.87 1.39
C SER A 83 1.51 -4.65 2.25
N LEU A 84 2.50 -4.03 2.90
CA LEU A 84 2.29 -2.79 3.66
C LEU A 84 1.88 -1.63 2.75
N ALA A 85 2.54 -1.47 1.60
CA ALA A 85 2.17 -0.45 0.61
C ALA A 85 0.75 -0.67 0.06
N SER A 86 0.35 -1.92 -0.17
CA SER A 86 -0.98 -2.27 -0.67
C SER A 86 -2.07 -2.01 0.38
N ALA A 87 -1.82 -2.35 1.65
CA ALA A 87 -2.72 -2.04 2.76
C ALA A 87 -2.87 -0.51 2.95
N GLY A 88 -1.76 0.22 2.90
CA GLY A 88 -1.76 1.69 2.96
C GLY A 88 -2.54 2.34 1.82
N ALA A 89 -2.40 1.82 0.59
CA ALA A 89 -3.16 2.29 -0.56
C ALA A 89 -4.68 2.02 -0.42
N GLY A 90 -5.05 0.84 0.11
CA GLY A 90 -6.45 0.53 0.39
C GLY A 90 -7.08 1.45 1.44
N LEU A 91 -6.33 1.79 2.48
CA LEU A 91 -6.77 2.76 3.50
C LEU A 91 -6.87 4.18 2.94
N ALA A 92 -5.90 4.61 2.14
CA ALA A 92 -5.95 5.91 1.49
C ALA A 92 -7.17 6.04 0.57
N ALA A 93 -7.48 4.98 -0.20
CA ALA A 93 -8.67 4.94 -1.04
C ALA A 93 -9.97 5.01 -0.22
N LEU A 94 -10.04 4.33 0.92
CA LEU A 94 -11.21 4.36 1.80
C LEU A 94 -11.45 5.74 2.43
N ILE A 95 -10.40 6.50 2.71
CA ILE A 95 -10.48 7.83 3.34
C ILE A 95 -10.83 8.92 2.32
N LEU A 96 -10.46 8.73 1.04
CA LEU A 96 -10.69 9.68 -0.06
C LEU A 96 -11.99 9.42 -0.84
N GLN A 97 -12.76 8.38 -0.48
CA GLN A 97 -14.10 8.08 -1.00
C GLN A 97 -15.18 8.85 -0.23
#